data_AF-A0A535AVZ6-F1
#
_entry.id   AF-A0A535AVZ6-F1
#
_cell.length_a   1.000
_cell.length_b   1.000
_cell.length_c   1.000
_cell.angle_alpha   90.00
_cell.angle_beta   90.00
_cell.angle_gamma   90.00
#
_symmetry.space_group_name_H-M   'P 1'
#
loop_
_entity.id
_entity.type
_entity.pdbx_description
1 polymer ?
#
loop_
_entity_poly.entity_id
_entity_poly.type
_entity_poly.pdbx_seq_one_letter_code
_entity_poly.pdbx_strand_id
1 'polypeptide(L)'
;AVSYLRRAAELDPNYHAPDPLRESVLAYLGRAYYETGNLSEARKVLEKALANDKEDHGARLYLGLTQLRSGDQNRGRREVESGLEGIQATLEGLAASPYRGIFWDPGRQIRSETRRALAGKLEPAELVTAGEWIASRLDEEVELAGGDS
;
A
#
# COMPACT_ATOMS: atom_id res chain seq x y z
N ALA A 1 -7.43 12.88 9.68
CA ALA A 1 -6.27 12.02 9.37
C ALA A 1 -5.01 12.82 9.03
N VAL A 2 -5.02 13.64 7.97
CA VAL A 2 -3.82 14.36 7.46
C VAL A 2 -3.04 15.15 8.54
N SER A 3 -3.72 15.95 9.37
CA SER A 3 -3.06 16.77 10.41
C SER A 3 -2.31 15.93 11.45
N TYR A 4 -2.89 14.80 11.86
CA TYR A 4 -2.29 13.87 12.81
C TYR A 4 -1.07 13.15 12.21
N LEU A 5 -1.22 12.59 11.01
CA LEU A 5 -0.14 11.88 10.31
C LEU A 5 1.03 12.81 9.96
N ARG A 6 0.74 14.06 9.59
CA ARG A 6 1.78 15.06 9.37
C ARG A 6 2.58 15.31 10.64
N ARG A 7 1.91 15.44 11.79
CA ARG A 7 2.59 15.62 13.06
C ARG A 7 3.41 14.40 13.45
N ALA A 8 2.90 13.20 13.24
CA ALA A 8 3.64 11.96 13.48
C ALA A 8 4.90 11.87 12.59
N ALA A 9 4.79 12.20 11.30
CA ALA A 9 5.92 12.22 10.38
C ALA A 9 6.96 13.32 10.70
N GLU A 10 6.54 14.44 11.32
CA GLU A 10 7.46 15.46 11.85
C GLU A 10 8.26 14.95 13.07
N LEU A 11 7.66 14.06 13.87
CA LEU A 11 8.30 13.50 15.08
C LEU A 11 9.27 12.38 14.73
N ASP A 12 8.86 11.43 13.89
CA ASP A 12 9.70 10.34 13.42
C ASP A 12 9.39 9.99 11.96
N PRO A 13 10.09 10.59 10.98
CA PRO A 13 9.84 10.34 9.56
C PRO A 13 10.28 8.95 9.09
N ASN A 14 10.97 8.19 9.93
CA ASN A 14 11.44 6.83 9.64
C ASN A 14 10.64 5.79 10.44
N TYR A 15 9.57 6.19 11.11
CA TYR A 15 8.69 5.26 11.79
C TYR A 15 7.96 4.37 10.78
N HIS A 16 7.92 3.08 11.08
CA HIS A 16 7.15 2.08 10.36
C HIS A 16 6.19 1.40 11.34
N ALA A 17 4.98 1.10 10.88
CA ALA A 17 4.03 0.35 11.69
C ALA A 17 4.60 -1.04 12.06
N PRO A 18 4.33 -1.54 13.27
CA PRO A 18 4.90 -2.80 13.78
C PRO A 18 4.17 -4.04 13.23
N ASP A 19 3.60 -3.96 12.03
CA ASP A 19 2.94 -5.05 11.32
C ASP A 19 3.85 -5.63 10.22
N PRO A 20 3.47 -6.76 9.61
CA PRO A 20 4.27 -7.39 8.56
C PRO A 20 4.49 -6.59 7.27
N LEU A 21 3.56 -5.70 6.91
CA LEU A 21 3.68 -4.83 5.73
C LEU A 21 4.61 -3.66 6.01
N ARG A 22 4.82 -3.32 7.29
CA ARG A 22 5.76 -2.29 7.76
C ARG A 22 5.56 -0.96 7.03
N GLU A 23 4.32 -0.54 6.81
CA GLU A 23 4.05 0.72 6.12
C GLU A 23 4.62 1.92 6.91
N SER A 24 5.31 2.84 6.24
CA SER A 24 5.89 4.00 6.91
C SER A 24 4.85 5.06 7.27
N VAL A 25 5.16 5.90 8.26
CA VAL A 25 4.29 7.06 8.57
C VAL A 25 4.15 8.02 7.38
N LEU A 26 5.15 8.08 6.50
CA LEU A 26 5.10 8.86 5.27
C LEU A 26 4.14 8.22 4.25
N ALA A 27 4.12 6.89 4.13
CA ALA A 27 3.14 6.21 3.29
C ALA A 27 1.70 6.49 3.74
N TYR A 28 1.40 6.37 5.03
CA TYR A 28 0.09 6.73 5.59
C TYR A 28 -0.27 8.21 5.32
N LEU A 29 0.68 9.14 5.49
CA LEU A 29 0.45 10.56 5.17
C LEU A 29 0.17 10.77 3.68
N GLY A 30 0.93 10.10 2.81
CA GLY A 30 0.77 10.14 1.36
C GLY A 30 -0.60 9.60 0.93
N ARG A 31 -1.01 8.47 1.50
CA ARG A 31 -2.36 7.90 1.37
C ARG A 31 -3.43 8.88 1.80
N ALA A 32 -3.29 9.52 2.96
CA ALA A 32 -4.28 10.49 3.44
C ALA A 32 -4.41 11.70 2.50
N TYR A 33 -3.31 12.15 1.88
CA TYR A 33 -3.37 13.16 0.82
C TYR A 33 -4.04 12.64 -0.45
N TYR A 34 -3.80 11.39 -0.84
CA TYR A 34 -4.44 10.74 -1.97
C TYR A 34 -5.96 10.66 -1.79
N GLU A 35 -6.42 10.18 -0.64
CA GLU A 35 -7.85 10.04 -0.29
C GLU A 35 -8.58 11.39 -0.24
N THR A 36 -7.87 12.45 0.16
CA THR A 36 -8.41 13.83 0.18
C THR A 36 -8.32 14.55 -1.18
N GLY A 37 -7.86 13.85 -2.22
CA GLY A 37 -7.72 14.39 -3.57
C GLY A 37 -6.54 15.35 -3.75
N ASN A 38 -5.70 15.53 -2.73
CA ASN A 38 -4.50 16.34 -2.82
C ASN A 38 -3.35 15.54 -3.45
N LEU A 39 -3.52 15.20 -4.73
CA LEU A 39 -2.61 14.33 -5.47
C LEU A 39 -1.18 14.88 -5.59
N SER A 40 -1.02 16.22 -5.54
CA SER A 40 0.31 16.84 -5.58
C SER A 40 1.09 16.57 -4.30
N GLU A 41 0.48 16.75 -3.13
CA GLU A 41 1.12 16.46 -1.85
C GLU A 41 1.27 14.95 -1.62
N ALA A 42 0.30 14.15 -2.05
CA ALA A 42 0.41 12.69 -2.03
C ALA A 42 1.69 12.24 -2.75
N ARG A 43 1.88 12.68 -4.00
CA ARG A 43 3.07 12.34 -4.79
C ARG A 43 4.37 12.71 -4.05
N LYS A 44 4.50 13.95 -3.57
CA LYS A 44 5.72 14.42 -2.89
C LYS A 44 6.05 13.58 -1.66
N VAL A 45 5.04 13.29 -0.84
CA VAL A 45 5.23 12.53 0.39
C VAL A 45 5.57 11.07 0.10
N LEU A 46 4.92 10.46 -0.88
CA LEU A 46 5.14 9.07 -1.27
C LEU A 46 6.52 8.88 -1.94
N GLU A 47 6.96 9.84 -2.76
CA GLU A 47 8.33 9.86 -3.28
C GLU A 47 9.37 9.97 -2.15
N LYS A 48 9.08 10.75 -1.11
CA LYS A 48 9.93 10.83 0.09
C LYS A 48 9.93 9.52 0.88
N ALA A 49 8.78 8.87 1.04
CA ALA A 49 8.68 7.56 1.68
C ALA A 49 9.60 6.55 0.97
N LEU A 50 9.52 6.46 -0.36
CA LEU A 50 10.33 5.54 -1.16
C LEU A 50 11.82 5.92 -1.22
N ALA A 51 12.16 7.19 -0.99
CA ALA A 51 13.55 7.61 -0.84
C ALA A 51 14.15 7.13 0.50
N ASN A 52 13.33 7.04 1.55
CA ASN A 52 13.72 6.55 2.86
C ASN A 52 13.75 5.01 2.92
N ASP A 53 12.70 4.36 2.42
CA ASP A 53 12.58 2.92 2.32
C ASP A 53 12.01 2.51 0.96
N LYS A 54 12.86 1.87 0.14
CA LYS A 54 12.46 1.40 -1.19
C LYS A 54 11.52 0.20 -1.13
N GLU A 55 11.50 -0.51 -0.01
CA GLU A 55 10.66 -1.69 0.22
C GLU A 55 9.33 -1.34 0.88
N ASP A 56 9.01 -0.04 1.04
CA ASP A 56 7.67 0.40 1.42
C ASP A 56 6.70 0.20 0.26
N HIS A 57 6.15 -1.01 0.17
CA HIS A 57 5.24 -1.41 -0.90
C HIS A 57 3.91 -0.67 -0.85
N GLY A 58 3.48 -0.23 0.34
CA GLY A 58 2.31 0.63 0.54
C GLY A 58 2.53 2.01 -0.09
N ALA A 59 3.66 2.65 0.19
CA ALA A 59 4.06 3.90 -0.45
C ALA A 59 4.10 3.76 -1.97
N ARG A 60 4.65 2.65 -2.48
CA ARG A 60 4.77 2.40 -3.92
C ARG A 60 3.40 2.23 -4.59
N LEU A 61 2.51 1.46 -3.97
CA LEU A 61 1.13 1.29 -4.43
C LEU A 61 0.43 2.66 -4.52
N TYR A 62 0.43 3.44 -3.44
CA TYR A 62 -0.23 4.75 -3.44
C TYR A 62 0.43 5.76 -4.36
N LEU A 63 1.74 5.68 -4.62
CA LEU A 63 2.40 6.55 -5.60
C LEU A 63 1.87 6.25 -7.00
N GLY A 64 1.73 4.96 -7.33
CA GLY A 64 1.14 4.52 -8.59
C GLY A 64 -0.31 4.96 -8.74
N LEU A 65 -1.14 4.75 -7.72
CA LEU A 65 -2.53 5.20 -7.71
C LEU A 65 -2.64 6.73 -7.89
N THR A 66 -1.79 7.49 -7.20
CA THR A 66 -1.70 8.95 -7.33
C THR A 66 -1.36 9.35 -8.77
N GLN A 67 -0.38 8.67 -9.38
CA GLN A 67 0.03 8.92 -10.77
C GLN A 67 -1.10 8.60 -11.76
N LEU A 68 -1.78 7.45 -11.61
CA LEU A 68 -2.94 7.08 -12.42
C LEU A 68 -4.06 8.13 -12.34
N ARG A 69 -4.43 8.57 -11.12
CA ARG A 69 -5.46 9.61 -10.93
C ARG A 69 -5.05 10.98 -11.47
N SER A 70 -3.75 11.27 -11.51
CA SER A 70 -3.21 12.52 -12.07
C SER A 70 -2.96 12.48 -13.59
N GLY A 71 -3.25 11.35 -14.26
CA GLY A 71 -3.12 11.19 -15.71
C GLY A 71 -1.77 10.61 -16.19
N ASP A 72 -0.83 10.32 -15.29
CA ASP A 72 0.45 9.69 -15.64
C ASP A 72 0.30 8.16 -15.66
N GLN A 73 -0.40 7.67 -16.69
CA GLN A 73 -0.81 6.27 -16.78
C GLN A 73 0.36 5.29 -16.82
N ASN A 74 1.42 5.64 -17.58
CA ASN A 74 2.56 4.75 -17.77
C ASN A 74 3.40 4.59 -16.50
N ARG A 75 3.68 5.69 -15.79
CA ARG A 75 4.39 5.59 -14.50
C ARG A 75 3.47 4.96 -13.46
N GLY A 76 2.22 5.40 -13.41
CA GLY A 76 1.25 4.93 -12.41
C GLY A 76 1.06 3.42 -12.44
N ARG A 77 0.91 2.82 -13.63
CA ARG A 77 0.82 1.37 -13.78
C ARG A 77 2.04 0.66 -13.20
N ARG A 78 3.26 1.10 -13.58
CA ARG A 78 4.49 0.46 -13.13
C ARG A 78 4.65 0.49 -11.62
N GLU A 79 4.34 1.62 -11.00
CA GLU A 79 4.43 1.75 -9.53
C GLU A 79 3.35 0.91 -8.84
N VAL A 80 2.11 0.88 -9.35
CA VAL A 80 1.07 -0.02 -8.81
C VAL A 80 1.50 -1.47 -8.91
N GLU A 81 1.93 -1.93 -10.09
CA GLU A 81 2.36 -3.32 -10.32
C GLU A 81 3.52 -3.68 -9.39
N SER A 82 4.52 -2.82 -9.27
CA SER A 82 5.65 -3.08 -8.37
C SER A 82 5.28 -3.07 -6.88
N GLY A 83 4.35 -2.20 -6.45
CA GLY A 83 3.82 -2.23 -5.08
C GLY A 83 3.05 -3.51 -4.80
N LEU A 84 2.22 -3.95 -5.75
CA LEU A 84 1.44 -5.18 -5.65
C LEU A 84 2.32 -6.45 -5.66
N GLU A 85 3.38 -6.48 -6.45
CA GLU A 85 4.38 -7.56 -6.43
C GLU A 85 5.04 -7.70 -5.06
N GLY A 86 5.44 -6.57 -4.46
CA GLY A 86 6.03 -6.55 -3.12
C GLY A 86 5.06 -7.02 -2.04
N ILE A 87 3.82 -6.51 -2.06
CA ILE A 87 2.73 -6.98 -1.18
C ILE A 87 2.52 -8.48 -1.33
N GLN A 88 2.44 -8.98 -2.57
CA GLN A 88 2.27 -10.40 -2.83
C GLN A 88 3.42 -11.22 -2.22
N ALA A 89 4.67 -10.80 -2.43
CA ALA A 89 5.85 -11.46 -1.88
C ALA A 89 5.84 -11.49 -0.34
N THR A 90 5.46 -10.37 0.31
CA THR A 90 5.32 -10.32 1.76
C THR A 90 4.26 -11.29 2.27
N LEU A 91 3.08 -11.34 1.64
CA LEU A 91 2.01 -12.28 2.01
C LEU A 91 2.42 -13.74 1.79
N GLU A 92 3.14 -14.04 0.72
CA GLU A 92 3.67 -15.39 0.46
C GLU A 92 4.72 -15.79 1.51
N GLY A 93 5.59 -14.86 1.92
CA GLY A 93 6.55 -15.07 3.01
C GLY A 93 5.88 -15.32 4.36
N LEU A 94 4.79 -14.61 4.66
CA LEU A 94 4.00 -14.86 5.87
C LEU A 94 3.31 -16.22 5.83
N ALA A 95 2.71 -16.58 4.69
CA ALA A 95 2.04 -17.86 4.49
C ALA A 95 2.98 -19.06 4.68
N ALA A 96 4.26 -18.90 4.39
CA ALA A 96 5.29 -19.93 4.59
C ALA A 96 5.65 -20.13 6.08
N SER A 97 5.27 -19.21 6.97
CA SER A 97 5.51 -19.33 8.42
C SER A 97 4.37 -20.10 9.11
N PRO A 98 4.64 -21.21 9.83
CA PRO A 98 3.61 -22.03 10.48
C PRO A 98 2.73 -21.27 11.49
N TYR A 99 3.23 -20.16 12.03
CA TYR A 99 2.58 -19.41 13.11
C TYR A 99 1.96 -18.07 12.65
N ARG A 100 2.47 -17.48 11.56
CA ARG A 100 1.98 -16.18 11.03
C ARG A 100 1.11 -16.31 9.78
N GLY A 101 1.27 -17.40 9.02
CA GLY A 101 0.64 -17.57 7.72
C GLY A 101 -0.83 -17.94 7.72
N ILE A 102 -1.35 -18.42 8.86
CA ILE A 102 -2.74 -18.88 8.99
C ILE A 102 -3.71 -17.70 9.14
N PHE A 103 -3.23 -16.57 9.67
CA PHE A 103 -4.08 -15.43 10.04
C PHE A 103 -4.22 -14.37 8.95
N TRP A 104 -3.41 -14.43 7.90
CA TRP A 104 -3.38 -13.41 6.85
C TRP A 104 -4.00 -13.92 5.55
N ASP A 105 -5.03 -13.22 5.06
CA ASP A 105 -5.76 -13.52 3.83
C ASP A 105 -6.20 -15.00 3.75
N PRO A 106 -6.92 -15.54 4.76
CA PRO A 106 -7.32 -16.95 4.79
C PRO A 106 -8.23 -17.32 3.62
N GLY A 107 -9.07 -16.38 3.18
CA GLY A 107 -9.95 -16.51 2.01
C GLY A 107 -9.25 -16.36 0.66
N ARG A 108 -7.94 -16.05 0.65
CA ARG A 108 -7.14 -15.79 -0.57
C ARG A 108 -7.65 -14.66 -1.45
N GLN A 109 -8.49 -13.77 -0.91
CA GLN A 109 -9.14 -12.72 -1.69
C GLN A 109 -8.11 -11.66 -2.11
N ILE A 110 -7.22 -11.25 -1.20
CA ILE A 110 -6.15 -10.29 -1.48
C ILE A 110 -5.22 -10.85 -2.54
N ARG A 111 -4.77 -12.10 -2.37
CA ARG A 111 -3.92 -12.77 -3.36
C ARG A 111 -4.59 -12.97 -4.71
N SER A 112 -5.89 -13.26 -4.74
CA SER A 112 -6.62 -13.43 -5.99
C SER A 112 -6.73 -12.11 -6.75
N GLU A 113 -7.09 -11.03 -6.05
CA GLU A 113 -7.23 -9.72 -6.68
C GLU A 113 -5.88 -9.15 -7.11
N THR A 114 -4.84 -9.36 -6.30
CA THR A 114 -3.46 -8.98 -6.66
C THR A 114 -3.02 -9.68 -7.95
N ARG A 115 -3.25 -10.99 -8.07
CA ARG A 115 -2.95 -11.73 -9.31
C ARG A 115 -3.75 -11.24 -10.51
N ARG A 116 -5.02 -10.85 -10.30
CA ARG A 116 -5.86 -10.27 -11.36
C ARG A 116 -5.30 -8.94 -11.83
N ALA A 117 -4.91 -8.06 -10.92
CA ALA A 117 -4.33 -6.75 -11.23
C ALA A 117 -3.00 -6.89 -11.98
N LEU A 118 -2.13 -7.80 -11.52
CA LEU A 118 -0.83 -8.10 -12.14
C LEU A 118 -0.92 -8.84 -13.48
N ALA A 119 -2.10 -9.29 -13.90
CA ALA A 119 -2.27 -9.88 -15.23
C ALA A 119 -2.09 -8.88 -16.37
N GLY A 120 -1.99 -7.57 -16.07
CA GLY A 120 -1.74 -6.50 -17.04
C GLY A 120 -2.94 -6.19 -17.95
N LYS A 121 -4.13 -6.73 -17.65
CA LYS A 121 -5.34 -6.61 -18.48
C LYS A 121 -6.30 -5.52 -18.04
N LEU A 122 -6.10 -4.95 -16.85
CA LEU A 122 -6.99 -3.93 -16.29
C LEU A 122 -6.72 -2.57 -16.94
N GLU A 123 -7.79 -1.87 -17.32
CA GLU A 123 -7.71 -0.46 -17.70
C GLU A 123 -7.27 0.41 -16.49
N PRO A 124 -6.72 1.62 -16.71
CA PRO A 124 -6.23 2.46 -15.62
C PRO A 124 -7.23 2.69 -14.48
N ALA A 125 -8.51 2.91 -14.80
CA ALA A 125 -9.55 3.11 -13.80
C ALA A 125 -9.86 1.82 -13.00
N GLU A 126 -9.83 0.66 -13.67
CA GLU A 126 -10.02 -0.63 -13.01
C GLU A 126 -8.83 -0.99 -12.12
N LEU A 127 -7.61 -0.65 -12.55
CA LEU A 127 -6.40 -0.84 -11.76
C LEU A 127 -6.40 0.03 -10.51
N VAL A 128 -6.91 1.26 -10.59
CA VAL A 128 -7.12 2.12 -9.41
C VAL A 128 -8.09 1.46 -8.43
N THR A 129 -9.25 1.03 -8.90
CA THR A 129 -10.26 0.35 -8.06
C THR A 129 -9.70 -0.92 -7.41
N ALA A 130 -8.95 -1.73 -8.16
CA ALA A 130 -8.33 -2.95 -7.63
C ALA A 130 -7.28 -2.63 -6.55
N GLY A 131 -6.41 -1.65 -6.80
CA GLY A 131 -5.39 -1.24 -5.83
C GLY A 131 -5.98 -0.68 -4.54
N GLU A 132 -7.04 0.13 -4.63
CA GLU A 132 -7.76 0.65 -3.46
C GLU A 132 -8.45 -0.46 -2.66
N TRP A 133 -9.09 -1.40 -3.35
CA TRP A 133 -9.72 -2.55 -2.72
C TRP A 133 -8.69 -3.43 -1.99
N ILE A 134 -7.55 -3.70 -2.63
CA ILE A 134 -6.45 -4.48 -2.03
C ILE A 134 -5.94 -3.78 -0.77
N ALA A 135 -5.66 -2.47 -0.84
CA ALA A 135 -5.18 -1.69 0.31
C ALA A 135 -6.18 -1.70 1.48
N SER A 136 -7.46 -1.47 1.19
CA SER A 136 -8.51 -1.52 2.22
C SER A 136 -8.61 -2.89 2.88
N ARG A 137 -8.48 -3.98 2.10
CA ARG A 137 -8.56 -5.34 2.64
C ARG A 137 -7.32 -5.69 3.47
N LEU A 138 -6.15 -5.16 3.12
CA LEU A 138 -4.93 -5.32 3.92
C LEU A 138 -5.08 -4.66 5.29
N ASP A 139 -5.64 -3.45 5.36
CA ASP A 139 -5.89 -2.77 6.65
C ASP A 139 -6.77 -3.62 7.57
N GLU A 140 -7.85 -4.19 7.03
CA GLU A 140 -8.74 -5.08 7.79
C GLU A 140 -7.98 -6.30 8.35
N GLU A 141 -7.07 -6.89 7.57
CA GLU A 141 -6.26 -8.01 8.03
C GLU A 141 -5.23 -7.59 9.10
N VAL A 142 -4.65 -6.38 9.00
CA VAL A 142 -3.79 -5.80 10.06
C VAL A 142 -4.58 -5.64 11.36
N GLU A 143 -5.78 -5.08 11.29
CA GLU A 143 -6.65 -4.87 12.45
C GLU A 143 -7.04 -6.20 13.11
N LEU A 144 -7.44 -7.19 12.31
CA LEU A 144 -7.78 -8.53 12.81
C LEU A 144 -6.57 -9.21 13.46
N ALA A 145 -5.38 -9.10 12.86
CA ALA A 145 -4.17 -9.69 13.42
C ALA A 145 -3.68 -8.98 14.70
N GLY A 146 -3.98 -7.68 14.86
CA GLY A 146 -3.65 -6.90 16.05
C GLY A 146 -4.64 -7.07 17.21
N GLY A 147 -5.90 -7.39 16.91
CA GLY A 147 -6.97 -7.57 17.90
C GLY A 147 -6.86 -8.83 18.76
N ASP A 148 -6.01 -9.79 18.37
CA ASP A 148 -5.76 -11.05 19.09
C ASP A 148 -4.59 -10.97 20.12
N SER A 149 -4.13 -9.76 20.48
CA SER A 149 -2.98 -9.53 21.40
C SER A 149 -3.33 -9.05 22.81
#